data_AF-A0A7J3MZQ8-F1
#
_entry.id   AF-A0A7J3MZQ8-F1
#
_cell.length_a   1.000
_cell.length_b   1.000
_cell.length_c   1.000
_cell.angle_alpha   90.00
_cell.angle_beta   90.00
_cell.angle_gamma   90.00
#
_symmetry.space_group_name_H-M   'P 1'
#
loop_
_entity.id
_entity.type
_entity.pdbx_description
1 polymer ?
#
loop_
_entity_poly.entity_id
_entity_poly.type
_entity_poly.pdbx_seq_one_letter_code
_entity_poly.pdbx_strand_id
1 'polypeptide(L)'
;MGKVYIVGAGPGDPELITLKALKLIKEADVILYDRLVSPQLLSYAKESAIKIYVGKEPGESHKQQEINKMLVEFAKRGLTVVRLKNGDPMVFGRGAEECLYVAEHGICCEVVPGVSSFLAASAVSGVPLTARGYSSSFAVVTS
;
A
#
# COMPACT_ATOMS: atom_id res chain seq x y z
N MET A 1 7.23 10.21 -19.06
CA MET A 1 7.28 10.29 -17.58
C MET A 1 6.58 9.06 -17.03
N GLY A 2 7.10 8.45 -15.98
CA GLY A 2 6.54 7.24 -15.38
C GLY A 2 5.28 7.51 -14.57
N LYS A 3 4.79 6.50 -13.87
CA LYS A 3 3.57 6.58 -13.05
C LYS A 3 3.77 5.89 -11.71
N VAL A 4 3.19 6.46 -10.66
CA VAL A 4 3.22 5.91 -9.31
C VAL A 4 1.85 5.33 -8.96
N TYR A 5 1.85 4.15 -8.34
CA TYR A 5 0.67 3.53 -7.78
C TYR A 5 0.86 3.32 -6.28
N ILE A 6 -0.06 3.82 -5.46
CA ILE A 6 -0.10 3.54 -4.03
C ILE A 6 -1.10 2.41 -3.80
N VAL A 7 -0.60 1.22 -3.46
CA VAL A 7 -1.36 -0.04 -3.58
C VAL A 7 -1.53 -0.71 -2.22
N GLY A 8 -2.77 -1.04 -1.87
CA GLY A 8 -3.09 -1.87 -0.71
C GLY A 8 -2.77 -3.34 -0.95
N ALA A 9 -1.94 -3.91 -0.09
CA ALA A 9 -1.52 -5.31 -0.11
C ALA A 9 -2.52 -6.25 0.58
N GLY A 10 -3.53 -5.70 1.28
CA GLY A 10 -4.39 -6.48 2.15
C GLY A 10 -3.76 -6.77 3.52
N PRO A 11 -4.44 -7.56 4.37
CA PRO A 11 -4.11 -7.71 5.79
C PRO A 11 -2.94 -8.67 6.05
N GLY A 12 -2.46 -9.40 5.04
CA GLY A 12 -1.34 -10.34 5.15
C GLY A 12 -1.53 -11.61 4.32
N ASP A 13 -2.76 -12.15 4.31
CA ASP A 13 -3.13 -13.27 3.43
C ASP A 13 -3.05 -12.82 1.96
N PRO A 14 -2.19 -13.44 1.12
CA PRO A 14 -2.05 -13.11 -0.29
C PRO A 14 -3.35 -13.27 -1.08
N GLU A 15 -4.30 -14.10 -0.65
CA GLU A 15 -5.57 -14.31 -1.35
C GLU A 15 -6.55 -13.13 -1.16
N LEU A 16 -6.29 -12.27 -0.18
CA LEU A 16 -7.08 -11.05 0.06
C LEU A 16 -6.55 -9.83 -0.73
N ILE A 17 -5.60 -10.04 -1.63
CA ILE A 17 -5.14 -9.02 -2.58
C ILE A 17 -6.23 -8.71 -3.62
N THR A 18 -6.32 -7.45 -4.07
CA THR A 18 -7.21 -7.13 -5.20
C THR A 18 -6.58 -7.54 -6.53
N LEU A 19 -7.40 -7.91 -7.53
CA LEU A 19 -6.90 -8.25 -8.86
C LEU A 19 -6.09 -7.11 -9.49
N LYS A 20 -6.50 -5.86 -9.26
CA LYS A 20 -5.78 -4.67 -9.74
C LYS A 20 -4.41 -4.53 -9.07
N ALA A 21 -4.33 -4.74 -7.76
CA ALA A 21 -3.06 -4.72 -7.04
C ALA A 21 -2.11 -5.81 -7.56
N LEU A 22 -2.59 -7.04 -7.73
CA LEU A 22 -1.78 -8.15 -8.25
C LEU A 22 -1.28 -7.89 -9.68
N LYS A 23 -2.12 -7.31 -10.55
CA LYS A 23 -1.71 -6.89 -11.89
C LYS A 23 -0.57 -5.87 -11.84
N LEU A 24 -0.70 -4.84 -11.01
CA LEU A 24 0.33 -3.82 -10.87
C LEU A 24 1.63 -4.37 -10.31
N ILE A 25 1.58 -5.30 -9.35
CA ILE A 25 2.77 -5.99 -8.82
C ILE A 25 3.51 -6.72 -9.94
N LYS A 26 2.78 -7.42 -10.82
CA LYS A 26 3.37 -8.16 -11.96
C LYS A 26 4.04 -7.23 -12.98
N GLU A 27 3.46 -6.06 -13.22
CA GLU A 27 3.90 -5.11 -14.25
C GLU A 27 4.98 -4.12 -13.76
N ALA A 28 5.07 -3.87 -12.45
CA ALA A 28 5.94 -2.86 -11.85
C ALA A 28 7.41 -3.00 -12.22
N ASP A 29 8.06 -1.88 -12.51
CA ASP A 29 9.52 -1.81 -12.65
C ASP A 29 10.20 -1.69 -11.29
N VAL A 30 9.55 -0.98 -10.36
CA VAL A 30 10.06 -0.74 -9.01
C VAL A 30 8.93 -0.96 -8.00
N ILE A 31 9.20 -1.71 -6.94
CA ILE A 31 8.27 -1.96 -5.84
C ILE A 31 8.89 -1.49 -4.51
N LEU A 32 8.33 -0.45 -3.91
CA LEU A 32 8.67 0.00 -2.55
C LEU A 32 7.66 -0.61 -1.57
N TYR A 33 8.11 -1.46 -0.64
CA TYR A 33 7.21 -2.21 0.25
C TYR A 33 7.56 -2.09 1.74
N ASP A 34 6.53 -2.19 2.59
CA ASP A 34 6.66 -2.14 4.05
C ASP A 34 6.88 -3.52 4.69
N ARG A 35 7.27 -3.53 5.97
CA ARG A 35 7.54 -4.72 6.80
C ARG A 35 6.43 -5.75 6.81
N LEU A 36 5.18 -5.30 6.83
CA LEU A 36 4.01 -6.18 6.99
C LEU A 36 3.47 -6.68 5.64
N VAL A 37 4.13 -6.37 4.52
CA VAL A 37 3.75 -6.94 3.23
C VAL A 37 4.25 -8.38 3.16
N SER A 38 3.35 -9.29 2.77
CA SER A 38 3.69 -10.70 2.60
C SER A 38 4.78 -10.88 1.53
N PRO A 39 5.88 -11.61 1.81
CA PRO A 39 6.90 -11.93 0.82
C PRO A 39 6.36 -12.69 -0.40
N GLN A 40 5.30 -13.48 -0.23
CA GLN A 40 4.62 -14.20 -1.30
C GLN A 40 4.03 -13.25 -2.34
N LEU A 41 3.58 -12.04 -1.96
CA LEU A 41 3.12 -11.06 -2.94
C LEU A 41 4.26 -10.58 -3.85
N LEU A 42 5.48 -10.48 -3.30
CA LEU A 42 6.67 -10.03 -4.04
C LEU A 42 7.21 -11.08 -5.01
N SER A 43 6.80 -12.35 -4.89
CA SER A 43 7.19 -13.40 -5.84
C SER A 43 6.42 -13.31 -7.16
N TYR A 44 5.28 -12.63 -7.19
CA TYR A 44 4.53 -12.37 -8.43
C TYR A 44 5.13 -11.25 -9.28
N ALA A 45 6.03 -10.44 -8.71
CA ALA A 45 6.71 -9.40 -9.46
C ALA A 45 7.62 -10.03 -10.54
N LYS A 46 7.72 -9.39 -11.71
CA LYS A 46 8.67 -9.81 -12.75
C LYS A 46 10.09 -9.85 -12.20
N GLU A 47 10.91 -10.74 -12.73
CA GLU A 47 12.29 -10.99 -12.26
C GLU A 47 13.17 -9.72 -12.32
N SER A 48 12.94 -8.88 -13.33
CA SER A 48 13.65 -7.61 -13.52
C SER A 48 13.19 -6.48 -12.59
N ALA A 49 12.15 -6.69 -11.76
CA ALA A 49 11.63 -5.65 -10.88
C ALA A 49 12.60 -5.35 -9.73
N ILE A 50 12.88 -4.07 -9.51
CA ILE A 50 13.67 -3.61 -8.38
C ILE A 50 12.76 -3.59 -7.14
N LYS A 51 13.08 -4.38 -6.12
CA LYS A 51 12.29 -4.49 -4.89
C LYS A 51 13.04 -3.79 -3.75
N ILE A 52 12.47 -2.71 -3.23
CA ILE A 52 13.09 -1.86 -2.21
C ILE A 52 12.26 -1.95 -0.94
N TYR A 53 12.87 -2.49 0.12
CA TYR A 53 12.28 -2.49 1.44
C TYR A 53 12.36 -1.08 2.05
N VAL A 54 11.23 -0.54 2.46
CA VAL A 54 11.13 0.81 3.07
C VAL A 54 10.41 0.79 4.42
N GLY A 55 10.19 -0.39 4.99
CA GLY A 55 9.58 -0.53 6.31
C GLY A 55 10.42 0.14 7.41
N LYS A 56 9.73 0.69 8.41
CA LYS A 56 10.35 1.30 9.59
C LYS A 56 10.69 0.26 10.65
N GLU A 57 11.85 0.41 11.27
CA GLU A 57 12.08 -0.04 12.64
C GLU A 57 11.47 1.02 13.60
N PRO A 58 11.01 0.64 14.81
CA PRO A 58 10.53 1.61 15.79
C PRO A 58 11.62 2.68 16.07
N GLY A 59 11.31 3.97 15.84
CA GLY A 59 12.21 5.10 16.14
C GLY A 59 12.72 5.91 14.94
N GLU A 60 12.49 5.49 13.70
CA GLU A 60 13.02 6.17 12.51
C GLU A 60 11.98 7.07 11.81
N SER A 61 11.92 8.37 12.19
CA SER A 61 10.97 9.33 11.59
C SER A 61 11.42 9.87 10.21
N HIS A 62 12.73 9.91 9.95
CA HIS A 62 13.33 10.56 8.77
C HIS A 62 13.05 9.84 7.43
N LYS A 63 12.64 8.56 7.45
CA LYS A 63 12.45 7.74 6.25
C LYS A 63 11.28 8.17 5.34
N GLN A 64 10.28 8.92 5.82
CA GLN A 64 9.14 9.25 4.95
C GLN A 64 9.52 10.17 3.79
N GLN A 65 10.32 11.20 4.06
CA GLN A 65 10.75 12.12 3.00
C GLN A 65 11.62 11.38 1.97
N GLU A 66 12.41 10.40 2.41
CA GLU A 66 13.22 9.56 1.52
C GLU A 66 12.34 8.66 0.64
N ILE A 67 11.31 8.04 1.21
CA ILE A 67 10.32 7.27 0.44
C ILE A 67 9.69 8.15 -0.64
N ASN A 68 9.21 9.33 -0.25
CA ASN A 68 8.60 10.29 -1.17
C ASN A 68 9.55 10.69 -2.31
N LYS A 69 10.82 10.98 -1.99
CA LYS A 69 11.86 11.27 -3.00
C LYS A 69 12.09 10.10 -3.94
N MET A 70 12.23 8.87 -3.42
CA MET A 70 12.41 7.68 -4.25
C MET A 70 11.24 7.47 -5.23
N LEU A 71 9.99 7.66 -4.78
CA LEU A 71 8.81 7.55 -5.65
C LEU A 71 8.91 8.51 -6.85
N VAL A 72 9.27 9.77 -6.58
CA VAL A 72 9.43 10.80 -7.61
C VAL A 72 10.62 10.50 -8.51
N GLU A 73 11.77 10.12 -7.97
CA GLU A 73 13.00 9.84 -8.72
C GLU A 73 12.82 8.68 -9.71
N PHE A 74 12.25 7.55 -9.26
CA PHE A 74 12.00 6.42 -10.14
C PHE A 74 10.96 6.76 -11.21
N ALA A 75 9.88 7.47 -10.86
CA ALA A 75 8.88 7.85 -11.85
C ALA A 75 9.42 8.87 -12.87
N LYS A 76 10.29 9.80 -12.47
CA LYS A 76 10.98 10.72 -13.39
C LYS A 76 11.85 10.00 -14.41
N ARG A 77 12.39 8.83 -14.05
CA ARG A 77 13.13 7.95 -14.97
C ARG A 77 12.24 7.19 -15.96
N GLY A 78 10.93 7.43 -15.95
CA GLY A 78 9.99 6.78 -16.87
C GLY A 78 9.43 5.45 -16.35
N LEU A 79 9.76 5.05 -15.11
CA LEU A 79 9.42 3.74 -14.58
C LEU A 79 8.00 3.69 -13.98
N THR A 80 7.39 2.51 -14.03
CA THR A 80 6.19 2.18 -13.27
C THR A 80 6.56 1.81 -11.84
N VAL A 81 6.16 2.65 -10.90
CA VAL A 81 6.51 2.52 -9.48
C VAL A 81 5.30 2.09 -8.68
N VAL A 82 5.41 1.00 -7.92
CA VAL A 82 4.39 0.53 -6.99
C VAL A 82 4.87 0.75 -5.56
N ARG A 83 4.12 1.54 -4.81
CA ARG A 83 4.24 1.67 -3.35
C ARG A 83 3.26 0.69 -2.71
N LEU A 84 3.75 -0.48 -2.31
CA LEU A 84 2.95 -1.55 -1.74
C LEU A 84 2.87 -1.41 -0.22
N LYS A 85 1.66 -1.21 0.31
CA LYS A 85 1.40 -0.89 1.71
C LYS A 85 0.50 -1.95 2.31
N ASN A 86 0.72 -2.32 3.58
CA ASN A 86 -0.17 -3.27 4.25
C ASN A 86 -1.58 -2.67 4.41
N GLY A 87 -2.60 -3.52 4.32
CA GLY A 87 -4.00 -3.12 4.45
C GLY A 87 -4.47 -2.26 3.28
N ASP A 88 -5.15 -1.16 3.61
CA ASP A 88 -5.56 -0.13 2.65
C ASP A 88 -4.67 1.12 2.80
N PRO A 89 -4.20 1.74 1.69
CA PRO A 89 -3.35 2.92 1.75
C PRO A 89 -3.95 4.13 2.45
N MET A 90 -5.29 4.22 2.48
CA MET A 90 -6.04 5.36 3.00
C MET A 90 -6.46 5.19 4.46
N VAL A 91 -6.22 4.04 5.08
CA VAL A 91 -6.47 3.79 6.51
C VAL A 91 -5.16 3.81 7.27
N PHE A 92 -4.86 4.92 7.95
CA PHE A 92 -3.62 5.14 8.74
C PHE A 92 -2.31 4.84 7.98
N GLY A 93 -2.37 4.74 6.66
CA GLY A 93 -1.25 4.34 5.82
C GLY A 93 -0.42 5.51 5.30
N ARG A 94 -0.88 6.76 5.44
CA ARG A 94 -0.26 7.96 4.80
C ARG A 94 -0.25 7.93 3.27
N GLY A 95 -1.06 7.06 2.65
CA GLY A 95 -1.10 6.95 1.18
C GLY A 95 -1.50 8.25 0.49
N ALA A 96 -2.37 9.06 1.13
CA ALA A 96 -2.75 10.38 0.65
C ALA A 96 -1.56 11.35 0.61
N GLU A 97 -0.74 11.39 1.66
CA GLU A 97 0.45 12.25 1.72
C GLU A 97 1.49 11.87 0.66
N GLU A 98 1.75 10.57 0.50
CA GLU A 98 2.66 10.04 -0.53
C GLU A 98 2.16 10.42 -1.94
N CYS A 99 0.85 10.29 -2.18
CA CYS A 99 0.27 10.59 -3.49
C CYS A 99 0.24 12.09 -3.81
N LEU A 100 -0.07 12.93 -2.82
CA LEU A 100 -0.02 14.38 -2.95
C LEU A 100 1.40 14.85 -3.31
N TYR A 101 2.41 14.36 -2.59
CA TYR A 101 3.81 14.71 -2.86
C TYR A 101 4.21 14.35 -4.29
N VAL A 102 3.82 13.18 -4.79
CA VAL A 102 4.10 12.77 -6.18
C VAL A 102 3.39 13.68 -7.18
N ALA A 103 2.12 14.03 -6.92
CA ALA A 103 1.33 14.90 -7.77
C ALA A 103 1.90 16.33 -7.84
N GLU A 104 2.41 16.88 -6.72
CA GLU A 104 3.09 18.18 -6.67
C GLU A 104 4.35 18.23 -7.56
N HIS A 105 4.95 17.08 -7.86
CA HIS A 105 6.08 16.96 -8.79
C HIS A 105 5.66 16.67 -10.24
N GLY A 106 4.37 16.83 -10.56
CA GLY A 106 3.81 16.69 -11.90
C GLY A 106 3.66 15.24 -12.37
N ILE A 107 3.77 14.25 -11.48
CA ILE A 107 3.70 12.83 -11.81
C ILE A 107 2.29 12.31 -11.50
N CYS A 108 1.74 11.50 -12.40
CA CYS A 108 0.47 10.84 -12.16
C CYS A 108 0.61 9.84 -11.00
N CYS A 109 -0.24 9.99 -9.99
CA CYS A 109 -0.37 9.07 -8.88
C CYS A 109 -1.78 8.49 -8.82
N GLU A 110 -1.88 7.18 -8.63
CA GLU A 110 -3.15 6.48 -8.50
C GLU A 110 -3.17 5.60 -7.26
N VAL A 111 -4.26 5.66 -6.49
CA VAL A 111 -4.45 4.81 -5.31
C VAL A 111 -5.26 3.57 -5.70
N VAL A 112 -4.79 2.40 -5.29
CA VAL A 112 -5.51 1.12 -5.41
C VAL A 112 -5.85 0.62 -4.01
N PRO A 113 -7.15 0.46 -3.68
CA PRO A 113 -7.57 0.06 -2.34
C PRO A 113 -7.17 -1.39 -2.04
N GLY A 114 -7.14 -1.70 -0.75
CA GLY A 114 -6.88 -3.04 -0.23
C GLY A 114 -7.81 -3.38 0.94
N VAL A 115 -7.87 -4.65 1.30
CA VAL A 115 -8.64 -5.09 2.48
C VAL A 115 -7.89 -4.66 3.75
N SER A 116 -8.51 -3.81 4.57
CA SER A 116 -7.92 -3.35 5.83
C SER A 116 -7.97 -4.43 6.92
N SER A 117 -7.01 -4.38 7.85
CA SER A 117 -6.87 -5.35 8.96
C SER A 117 -8.13 -5.48 9.81
N PHE A 118 -8.84 -4.39 10.11
CA PHE A 118 -10.05 -4.43 10.93
C PHE A 118 -11.22 -5.17 10.25
N LEU A 119 -11.36 -5.06 8.92
CA LEU A 119 -12.35 -5.83 8.16
C LEU A 119 -12.00 -7.31 8.15
N ALA A 120 -10.72 -7.63 7.92
CA ALA A 120 -10.25 -9.01 7.91
C ALA A 120 -10.40 -9.67 9.28
N ALA A 121 -10.01 -8.99 10.36
CA ALA A 121 -10.15 -9.47 11.72
C ALA A 121 -11.62 -9.72 12.10
N SER A 122 -12.55 -8.84 11.67
CA SER A 122 -13.99 -9.04 11.83
C SER A 122 -14.46 -10.32 11.15
N ALA A 123 -14.06 -10.55 9.89
CA ALA A 123 -14.45 -11.75 9.15
C ALA A 123 -13.89 -13.04 9.77
N VAL A 124 -12.60 -13.05 10.13
CA VAL A 124 -11.92 -14.23 10.68
C VAL A 124 -12.42 -14.57 12.10
N SER A 125 -12.72 -13.57 12.92
CA SER A 125 -13.25 -13.78 14.28
C SER A 125 -14.74 -14.11 14.31
N GLY A 126 -15.46 -13.96 13.18
CA GLY A 126 -16.92 -14.08 13.14
C GLY A 126 -17.67 -12.95 13.87
N VAL A 127 -16.98 -11.88 14.27
CA VAL A 127 -17.57 -10.73 14.96
C VAL A 127 -17.79 -9.60 13.95
N PRO A 128 -19.04 -9.34 13.51
CA PRO A 128 -19.30 -8.32 12.51
C PRO A 128 -19.06 -6.92 13.07
N LEU A 129 -18.44 -6.03 12.27
CA LEU A 129 -18.27 -4.62 12.64
C LEU A 129 -19.60 -3.88 12.78
N THR A 130 -20.58 -4.28 11.97
CA THR A 130 -21.95 -3.76 12.04
C THR A 130 -22.96 -4.90 11.92
N ALA A 131 -24.00 -4.85 12.75
CA ALA A 131 -25.12 -5.78 12.66
C ALA A 131 -26.41 -5.07 13.06
N ARG A 132 -27.49 -5.31 12.30
CA ARG A 132 -28.80 -4.72 12.57
C ARG A 132 -29.25 -5.11 13.99
N GLY A 133 -29.65 -4.12 14.79
CA GLY A 133 -30.07 -4.31 16.18
C GLY A 133 -28.94 -4.35 17.20
N TYR A 134 -27.68 -4.36 16.76
CA TYR A 134 -26.50 -4.35 17.64
C TYR A 134 -25.68 -3.07 17.51
N SER A 135 -25.49 -2.56 16.29
CA SER A 135 -24.75 -1.32 16.05
C SER A 135 -25.25 -0.55 14.83
N SER A 136 -25.23 0.78 14.96
CA SER A 136 -25.58 1.74 13.89
C SER A 136 -24.36 2.48 13.33
N SER A 137 -23.19 2.31 13.95
CA SER A 137 -21.95 2.99 13.57
C SER A 137 -20.73 2.15 13.89
N PHE A 138 -19.65 2.37 13.14
CA PHE A 138 -18.34 1.79 13.37
C PHE A 138 -17.27 2.89 13.23
N ALA A 139 -16.25 2.87 14.08
CA ALA A 139 -15.16 3.83 14.06
C ALA A 139 -13.81 3.11 14.14
N VAL A 140 -12.85 3.55 13.33
CA VAL A 140 -11.44 3.14 13.41
C VAL A 140 -10.64 4.33 13.92
N VAL A 141 -9.86 4.13 14.98
CA VAL A 141 -9.08 5.19 15.62
C VAL A 141 -7.62 4.75 15.80
N THR A 142 -6.71 5.72 15.78
CA THR A 142 -5.30 5.55 16.13
C THR A 142 -4.96 6.53 17.24
N SER A 143 -4.06 6.14 18.15
CA SER A 143 -3.54 6.97 19.24
C SER A 143 -2.26 7.71 18.86
#